data_AF-A0A9E1IKH1-F1
#
_entry.id   AF-A0A9E1IKH1-F1
#
_cell.length_a   1.000
_cell.length_b   1.000
_cell.length_c   1.000
_cell.angle_alpha   90.00
_cell.angle_beta   90.00
_cell.angle_gamma   90.00
#
_symmetry.space_group_name_H-M   'P 1'
#
loop_
_entity.id
_entity.type
_entity.pdbx_description
1 polymer ?
#
loop_
_entity_poly.entity_id
_entity_poly.type
_entity_poly.pdbx_seq_one_letter_code
_entity_poly.pdbx_strand_id
1 'polypeptide(L)'
;MSAPAPDDFGPFSPTRMVSRGARATVYRANGPNGEVALKVARDKRGQTAIAREIAAHLKGHHPNLSIMVDYSADNSWVALEWIDGVRLDRWAKGQPINHILSVIVKLTQVLQHLAQNGVVHGDLKPANVIVDTAGKPTLLDLGVATFKEEQIDGFQGTLGFAAPEQLRGEAASRHTDIYGLGVILYVALTGQPPFVVPDAAAWTYVPLVTLPPPPSSRRGEIPAALDHLVLSLLTRNPRRRPTDLKKIERALQSIELTPITHPLLGMHREREVLRRAVIGAADGEARVVIVYGPPGSGRRSLIAEAIAAGRREGLSYNKRRDPKQVAGALRKTDKAPMLVVNGRRSGVRSLAHTIMKEHLPCLLIILSDRPIPSLTEDQALQISPPPLNLRQVGRLARHMGAAEGDADSWWRSTLGLPGA
;
A
#
# COMPACT_ATOMS: atom_id res chain seq x y z
N MET A 1 12.37 2.10 38.57
CA MET A 1 13.73 1.63 38.24
C MET A 1 14.56 2.86 37.98
N SER A 2 15.60 3.10 38.79
CA SER A 2 16.48 4.26 38.67
C SER A 2 17.27 4.20 37.35
N ALA A 3 17.63 5.36 36.79
CA ALA A 3 18.46 5.43 35.60
C ALA A 3 19.83 4.76 35.88
N PRO A 4 20.41 4.04 34.91
CA PRO A 4 21.73 3.43 35.05
C PRO A 4 22.82 4.49 35.29
N ALA A 5 23.91 4.11 35.96
CA ALA A 5 24.98 5.03 36.35
C ALA A 5 25.70 5.63 35.12
N PRO A 6 26.25 6.87 35.21
CA PRO A 6 26.89 7.56 34.09
C PRO A 6 28.10 6.84 33.48
N ASP A 7 28.80 6.03 34.28
CA ASP A 7 30.10 5.45 33.90
C ASP A 7 30.02 4.40 32.76
N ASP A 8 28.83 3.88 32.43
CA ASP A 8 28.65 2.85 31.40
C ASP A 8 28.42 3.42 29.97
N PHE A 9 28.15 4.72 29.83
CA PHE A 9 27.71 5.33 28.56
C PHE A 9 28.61 6.48 28.09
N GLY A 10 29.88 6.49 28.49
CA GLY A 10 30.85 7.52 28.11
C GLY A 10 30.39 8.91 28.57
N PRO A 11 30.38 9.94 27.69
CA PRO A 11 30.00 11.30 28.09
C PRO A 11 28.48 11.51 28.22
N PHE A 12 27.66 10.48 27.98
CA PHE A 12 26.20 10.61 27.93
C PHE A 12 25.55 10.25 29.25
N SER A 13 24.79 11.19 29.82
CA SER A 13 24.06 10.99 31.08
C SER A 13 22.55 10.80 30.80
N PRO A 14 21.99 9.58 30.99
CA PRO A 14 20.57 9.32 30.76
C PRO A 14 19.69 10.15 31.72
N THR A 15 18.76 10.93 31.18
CA THR A 15 17.85 11.78 31.96
C THR A 15 16.46 11.16 32.11
N ARG A 16 15.94 10.55 31.04
CA ARG A 16 14.59 9.95 31.03
C ARG A 16 14.50 8.77 30.09
N MET A 17 13.90 7.67 30.54
CA MET A 17 13.52 6.57 29.64
C MET A 17 12.37 7.01 28.72
N VAL A 18 12.60 6.96 27.41
CA VAL A 18 11.64 7.34 26.36
C VAL A 18 10.85 6.13 25.91
N SER A 19 11.53 5.00 25.70
CA SER A 19 10.89 3.75 25.30
C SER A 19 11.68 2.54 25.77
N ARG A 20 10.96 1.42 25.94
CA ARG A 20 11.55 0.12 26.24
C ARG A 20 11.05 -0.88 25.22
N GLY A 21 11.90 -1.19 24.24
CA GLY A 21 11.61 -2.19 23.21
C GLY A 21 12.01 -3.59 23.64
N ALA A 22 11.78 -4.56 22.74
CA ALA A 22 12.21 -5.95 22.95
C ALA A 22 13.74 -6.09 23.02
N ARG A 23 14.45 -5.37 22.14
CA ARG A 23 15.92 -5.48 21.94
C ARG A 23 16.72 -4.40 22.66
N ALA A 24 16.16 -3.20 22.79
CA ALA A 24 16.87 -2.04 23.33
C ALA A 24 15.96 -1.17 24.19
N THR A 25 16.56 -0.40 25.08
CA THR A 25 15.92 0.70 25.81
C THR A 25 16.45 2.02 25.26
N VAL A 26 15.57 2.99 25.02
CA VAL A 26 15.95 4.32 24.54
C VAL A 26 15.73 5.33 25.66
N TYR A 27 16.77 6.09 25.96
CA TYR A 27 16.78 7.19 26.90
C TYR A 27 16.97 8.51 26.16
N ARG A 28 16.34 9.57 26.64
CA ARG A 28 16.83 10.93 26.43
C ARG A 28 18.02 11.09 27.36
N ALA A 29 19.13 11.62 26.85
CA ALA A 29 20.35 11.79 27.61
C ALA A 29 20.99 13.15 27.28
N ASN A 30 21.71 13.72 28.24
CA ASN A 30 22.55 14.88 28.01
C ASN A 30 23.91 14.41 27.48
N GLY A 31 24.39 15.00 26.39
CA GLY A 31 25.72 14.81 25.85
C GLY A 31 26.51 16.12 25.74
N PRO A 32 27.77 16.06 25.28
CA PRO A 32 28.65 17.23 25.21
C PRO A 32 28.11 18.37 24.33
N ASN A 33 27.39 18.02 23.26
CA ASN A 33 26.89 18.95 22.25
C ASN A 33 25.37 19.13 22.29
N GLY A 34 24.74 18.78 23.43
CA GLY A 34 23.29 18.84 23.60
C GLY A 34 22.66 17.46 23.81
N GLU A 35 21.35 17.41 23.68
CA GLU A 35 20.56 16.22 23.98
C GLU A 35 20.69 15.15 22.88
N VAL A 36 20.69 13.89 23.31
CA VAL A 36 20.75 12.73 22.42
C VAL A 36 19.67 11.70 22.77
N ALA A 37 19.30 10.88 21.79
CA ALA A 37 18.61 9.63 22.01
C ALA A 37 19.63 8.51 22.22
N LEU A 38 19.86 8.11 23.46
CA LEU A 38 20.77 7.03 23.83
C LEU A 38 20.03 5.68 23.81
N LYS A 39 20.40 4.81 22.88
CA LYS A 39 19.83 3.47 22.73
C LYS A 39 20.80 2.42 23.25
N VAL A 40 20.33 1.59 24.19
CA VAL A 40 21.16 0.63 24.93
C VAL A 40 20.58 -0.78 24.78
N ALA A 41 21.43 -1.77 24.48
CA ALA A 41 21.01 -3.17 24.35
C ALA A 41 20.47 -3.73 25.66
N ARG A 42 19.47 -4.62 25.58
CA ARG A 42 18.89 -5.29 26.76
C ARG A 42 19.40 -6.70 26.98
N ASP A 43 19.81 -7.37 25.93
CA ASP A 43 20.26 -8.76 25.91
C ASP A 43 21.20 -8.99 24.73
N LYS A 44 21.74 -10.21 24.58
CA LYS A 44 22.64 -10.57 23.48
C LYS A 44 22.04 -10.31 22.09
N ARG A 45 20.73 -10.50 21.92
CA ARG A 45 20.05 -10.21 20.64
C ARG A 45 20.00 -8.71 20.38
N GLY A 46 19.83 -7.91 21.42
CA GLY A 46 19.94 -6.46 21.40
C GLY A 46 21.34 -5.96 21.06
N GLN A 47 22.39 -6.61 21.58
CA GLN A 47 23.77 -6.29 21.25
C GLN A 47 24.04 -6.48 19.76
N THR A 48 23.62 -7.62 19.20
CA THR A 48 23.71 -7.88 17.74
C THR A 48 22.92 -6.84 16.93
N ALA A 49 21.73 -6.45 17.40
CA ALA A 49 20.91 -5.44 16.71
C ALA A 49 21.56 -4.05 16.72
N ILE A 50 22.16 -3.62 17.84
CA ILE A 50 22.87 -2.35 17.93
C ILE A 50 24.15 -2.37 17.09
N ALA A 51 24.91 -3.47 17.10
CA ALA A 51 26.09 -3.61 16.25
C ALA A 51 25.74 -3.44 14.75
N ARG A 52 24.61 -4.02 14.31
CA ARG A 52 24.08 -3.84 12.94
C ARG A 52 23.67 -2.40 12.66
N GLU A 53 22.99 -1.76 13.59
CA GLU A 53 22.57 -0.38 13.47
C GLU A 53 23.77 0.58 13.33
N ILE A 54 24.82 0.38 14.14
CA ILE A 54 26.09 1.12 14.04
C ILE A 54 26.70 0.90 12.65
N ALA A 55 26.85 -0.36 12.23
CA ALA A 55 27.43 -0.69 10.94
C ALA A 55 26.65 -0.09 9.76
N ALA A 56 25.32 0.00 9.87
CA ALA A 56 24.47 0.63 8.86
C ALA A 56 24.65 2.15 8.81
N HIS A 57 24.73 2.84 9.96
CA HIS A 57 24.99 4.29 10.02
C HIS A 57 26.38 4.66 9.46
N LEU A 58 27.38 3.81 9.67
CA LEU A 58 28.73 4.02 9.12
C LEU A 58 28.80 3.95 7.59
N LYS A 59 27.78 3.42 6.91
CA LYS A 59 27.76 3.33 5.44
C LYS A 59 27.41 4.64 4.75
N GLY A 60 26.77 5.60 5.43
CA GLY A 60 26.40 6.85 4.79
C GLY A 60 25.53 7.77 5.63
N HIS A 61 25.56 9.05 5.26
CA HIS A 61 24.76 10.10 5.88
C HIS A 61 23.69 10.57 4.89
N HIS A 62 22.50 10.86 5.41
CA HIS A 62 21.40 11.43 4.63
C HIS A 62 20.62 12.43 5.49
N PRO A 63 20.18 13.59 4.96
CA PRO A 63 19.53 14.64 5.76
C PRO A 63 18.22 14.23 6.44
N ASN A 64 17.56 13.18 5.95
CA ASN A 64 16.31 12.61 6.49
C ASN A 64 16.52 11.24 7.17
N LEU A 65 17.75 10.90 7.55
CA LEU A 65 18.09 9.73 8.36
C LEU A 65 18.72 10.23 9.67
N SER A 66 18.44 9.56 10.79
CA SER A 66 19.03 9.93 12.08
C SER A 66 20.55 9.95 12.03
N ILE A 67 21.15 11.00 12.60
CA ILE A 67 22.59 11.13 12.71
C ILE A 67 23.08 10.35 13.95
N MET A 68 24.10 9.51 13.74
CA MET A 68 24.82 8.87 14.82
C MET A 68 25.86 9.84 15.38
N VAL A 69 25.69 10.20 16.65
CA VAL A 69 26.58 11.14 17.36
C VAL A 69 27.81 10.41 17.89
N ASP A 70 27.61 9.24 18.50
CA ASP A 70 28.67 8.40 19.06
C ASP A 70 28.13 6.98 19.31
N TYR A 71 29.01 6.02 19.59
CA TYR A 71 28.62 4.64 19.90
C TYR A 71 29.69 3.90 20.71
N SER A 72 29.28 2.81 21.36
CA SER A 72 30.19 1.79 21.87
C SER A 72 29.70 0.42 21.46
N ALA A 73 30.49 -0.28 20.65
CA ALA A 73 30.19 -1.67 20.29
C ALA A 73 30.33 -2.59 21.50
N ASP A 74 31.39 -2.41 22.30
CA ASP A 74 31.69 -3.23 23.47
C ASP A 74 30.61 -3.10 24.55
N ASN A 75 30.21 -1.85 24.84
CA ASN A 75 29.14 -1.58 25.80
C ASN A 75 27.74 -1.61 25.16
N SER A 76 27.67 -1.92 23.86
CA SER A 76 26.43 -2.12 23.09
C SER A 76 25.41 -0.99 23.25
N TRP A 77 25.85 0.23 22.98
CA TRP A 77 24.99 1.41 22.92
C TRP A 77 25.32 2.28 21.71
N VAL A 78 24.33 3.05 21.27
CA VAL A 78 24.46 4.07 20.22
C VAL A 78 23.76 5.35 20.67
N ALA A 79 24.44 6.48 20.54
CA ALA A 79 23.89 7.81 20.77
C ALA A 79 23.51 8.42 19.42
N LEU A 80 22.22 8.70 19.24
CA LEU A 80 21.68 9.34 18.04
C LEU A 80 21.27 10.77 18.37
N GLU A 81 21.23 11.64 17.35
CA GLU A 81 20.68 13.00 17.52
C GLU A 81 19.28 12.95 18.14
N TRP A 82 19.00 13.87 19.06
CA TRP A 82 17.64 14.05 19.55
C TRP A 82 16.84 14.84 18.51
N ILE A 83 15.68 14.31 18.11
CA ILE A 83 14.82 14.93 17.10
C ILE A 83 13.59 15.50 17.76
N ASP A 84 13.48 16.83 17.75
CA ASP A 84 12.30 17.54 18.20
C ASP A 84 11.20 17.48 17.14
N GLY A 85 10.23 16.60 17.38
CA GLY A 85 9.11 16.42 16.48
C GLY A 85 8.08 15.44 17.01
N VAL A 86 7.16 15.07 16.15
CA VAL A 86 6.09 14.13 16.44
C VAL A 86 6.16 12.93 15.49
N ARG A 87 5.76 11.76 15.98
CA ARG A 87 5.66 10.56 15.12
C ARG A 87 4.73 10.81 13.94
N LEU A 88 5.09 10.26 12.79
CA LEU A 88 4.36 10.45 11.53
C LEU A 88 2.87 10.11 11.63
N ASP A 89 2.51 9.04 12.35
CA ASP A 89 1.11 8.63 12.52
C ASP A 89 0.27 9.64 13.31
N ARG A 90 0.90 10.44 14.17
CA ARG A 90 0.25 11.56 14.85
C ARG A 90 0.31 12.82 14.02
N TRP A 91 1.46 13.12 13.43
CA TRP A 91 1.68 14.29 12.59
C TRP A 91 0.70 14.35 11.42
N ALA A 92 0.46 13.21 10.75
CA ALA A 92 -0.38 13.12 9.56
C ALA A 92 -1.87 13.34 9.85
N LYS A 93 -2.32 13.26 11.12
CA LYS A 93 -3.72 13.51 11.48
C LYS A 93 -4.08 14.96 11.17
N GLY A 94 -5.04 15.14 10.26
CA GLY A 94 -5.47 16.47 9.81
C GLY A 94 -4.55 17.12 8.78
N GLN A 95 -3.50 16.43 8.30
CA GLN A 95 -2.64 16.98 7.26
C GLN A 95 -3.31 16.92 5.87
N PRO A 96 -3.13 17.96 5.06
CA PRO A 96 -3.43 17.92 3.63
C PRO A 96 -2.67 16.78 2.93
N ILE A 97 -3.29 16.17 1.91
CA ILE A 97 -2.70 15.02 1.19
C ILE A 97 -1.35 15.41 0.57
N ASN A 98 -1.22 16.60 -0.03
CA ASN A 98 0.04 17.08 -0.60
C ASN A 98 1.18 17.15 0.43
N HIS A 99 0.89 17.55 1.68
CA HIS A 99 1.89 17.57 2.74
C HIS A 99 2.36 16.15 3.08
N ILE A 100 1.43 15.20 3.19
CA ILE A 100 1.75 13.78 3.40
C ILE A 100 2.64 13.28 2.25
N LEU A 101 2.26 13.53 0.99
CA LEU A 101 3.04 13.09 -0.17
C LEU A 101 4.45 13.69 -0.16
N SER A 102 4.62 14.95 0.22
CA SER A 102 5.95 15.60 0.32
C SER A 102 6.87 14.91 1.33
N VAL A 103 6.31 14.42 2.45
CA VAL A 103 7.04 13.65 3.45
C VAL A 103 7.43 12.27 2.90
N ILE A 104 6.49 11.58 2.24
CA ILE A 104 6.77 10.26 1.66
C ILE A 104 7.82 10.34 0.55
N VAL A 105 7.84 11.40 -0.26
CA VAL A 105 8.91 11.66 -1.25
C VAL A 105 10.28 11.75 -0.58
N LYS A 106 10.42 12.44 0.55
CA LYS A 106 11.70 12.49 1.28
C LYS A 106 12.09 11.10 1.81
N LEU A 107 11.11 10.30 2.25
CA LEU A 107 11.39 8.91 2.65
C LEU A 107 11.85 8.04 1.48
N THR A 108 11.34 8.23 0.25
CA THR A 108 11.85 7.48 -0.91
C THR A 108 13.32 7.78 -1.20
N GLN A 109 13.76 9.02 -0.93
CA GLN A 109 15.16 9.44 -1.06
C GLN A 109 16.04 8.76 -0.01
N VAL A 110 15.57 8.64 1.25
CA VAL A 110 16.27 7.87 2.30
C VAL A 110 16.43 6.41 1.88
N LEU A 111 15.35 5.75 1.41
CA LEU A 111 15.43 4.35 0.98
C LEU A 111 16.36 4.18 -0.23
N GLN A 112 16.43 5.17 -1.11
CA GLN A 112 17.32 5.16 -2.25
C GLN A 112 18.79 5.22 -1.79
N HIS A 113 19.08 6.04 -0.79
CA HIS A 113 20.39 6.13 -0.15
C HIS A 113 20.78 4.83 0.56
N LEU A 114 19.89 4.24 1.36
CA LEU A 114 20.15 2.94 2.02
C LEU A 114 20.42 1.84 0.98
N ALA A 115 19.58 1.76 -0.06
CA ALA A 115 19.73 0.78 -1.11
C ALA A 115 21.08 0.92 -1.85
N GLN A 116 21.53 2.14 -2.16
CA GLN A 116 22.82 2.40 -2.80
C GLN A 116 24.00 1.95 -1.94
N ASN A 117 23.85 2.02 -0.62
CA ASN A 117 24.85 1.58 0.35
C ASN A 117 24.72 0.11 0.76
N GLY A 118 23.86 -0.67 0.08
CA GLY A 118 23.67 -2.09 0.35
C GLY A 118 22.94 -2.39 1.66
N VAL A 119 22.24 -1.40 2.24
CA VAL A 119 21.47 -1.50 3.47
C VAL A 119 19.99 -1.71 3.15
N VAL A 120 19.38 -2.70 3.78
CA VAL A 120 17.91 -2.87 3.86
C VAL A 120 17.49 -2.41 5.25
N HIS A 121 16.43 -1.62 5.38
CA HIS A 121 15.97 -1.15 6.69
C HIS A 121 15.24 -2.27 7.47
N GLY A 122 14.33 -2.98 6.82
CA GLY A 122 13.70 -4.20 7.34
C GLY A 122 12.55 -4.02 8.32
N ASP A 123 12.45 -2.90 9.05
CA ASP A 123 11.31 -2.62 9.96
C ASP A 123 10.70 -1.22 9.77
N LEU A 124 10.44 -0.84 8.51
CA LEU A 124 9.78 0.43 8.21
C LEU A 124 8.34 0.45 8.72
N LYS A 125 8.05 1.43 9.59
CA LYS A 125 6.73 1.67 10.18
C LYS A 125 6.59 3.14 10.62
N PRO A 126 5.37 3.65 10.81
CA PRO A 126 5.17 5.04 11.21
C PRO A 126 5.87 5.45 12.52
N ALA A 127 6.06 4.50 13.45
CA ALA A 127 6.73 4.76 14.72
C ALA A 127 8.24 5.06 14.57
N ASN A 128 8.84 4.72 13.44
CA ASN A 128 10.25 4.98 13.14
C ASN A 128 10.44 6.26 12.31
N VAL A 129 9.39 7.06 12.12
CA VAL A 129 9.48 8.34 11.40
C VAL A 129 9.02 9.45 12.33
N ILE A 130 9.93 10.37 12.64
CA ILE A 130 9.61 11.63 13.33
C ILE A 130 9.51 12.72 12.29
N VAL A 131 8.53 13.60 12.43
CA VAL A 131 8.36 14.79 11.60
C VAL A 131 8.46 16.00 12.51
N ASP A 132 9.40 16.90 12.20
CA ASP A 132 9.56 18.14 12.93
C ASP A 132 8.48 19.18 12.58
N THR A 133 8.52 20.33 13.26
CA THR A 133 7.57 21.44 13.04
C THR A 133 7.66 22.05 11.64
N ALA A 134 8.78 21.86 10.93
CA ALA A 134 8.99 22.31 9.56
C ALA A 134 8.51 21.29 8.51
N GLY A 135 7.97 20.13 8.91
CA GLY A 135 7.55 19.07 7.99
C GLY A 135 8.73 18.31 7.37
N LYS A 136 9.89 18.30 8.03
CA LYS A 136 11.02 17.44 7.66
C LYS A 136 10.86 16.09 8.38
N PRO A 137 10.75 14.98 7.63
CA PRO A 137 10.78 13.66 8.21
C PRO A 137 12.22 13.22 8.48
N THR A 138 12.42 12.51 9.58
CA THR A 138 13.65 11.78 9.85
C THR A 138 13.31 10.33 10.15
N LEU A 139 13.92 9.42 9.40
CA LEU A 139 13.84 8.00 9.61
C LEU A 139 14.80 7.59 10.74
N LEU A 140 14.28 6.83 11.69
CA LEU A 140 14.96 6.32 12.87
C LEU A 140 15.16 4.80 12.77
N ASP A 141 15.99 4.25 13.66
CA ASP A 141 16.05 2.83 14.03
C ASP A 141 16.36 1.88 12.87
N LEU A 142 17.65 1.76 12.54
CA LEU A 142 18.19 0.77 11.62
C LEU A 142 18.45 -0.59 12.31
N GLY A 143 17.87 -0.84 13.50
CA GLY A 143 18.16 -2.03 14.33
C GLY A 143 17.65 -3.38 13.78
N VAL A 144 17.01 -3.36 12.61
CA VAL A 144 16.62 -4.56 11.83
C VAL A 144 17.35 -4.60 10.48
N ALA A 145 18.33 -3.72 10.28
CA ALA A 145 19.02 -3.64 9.02
C ALA A 145 19.80 -4.93 8.75
N THR A 146 19.58 -5.49 7.56
CA THR A 146 20.33 -6.63 7.05
C THR A 146 21.22 -6.16 5.91
N PHE A 147 22.48 -6.61 5.93
CA PHE A 147 23.34 -6.50 4.76
C PHE A 147 22.91 -7.56 3.75
N LYS A 148 22.99 -7.23 2.46
CA LYS A 148 22.50 -8.06 1.34
C LYS A 148 23.00 -9.52 1.36
N GLU A 149 24.06 -9.82 2.10
CA GLU A 149 24.74 -11.12 2.17
C GLU A 149 24.45 -11.91 3.47
N GLU A 150 23.72 -11.36 4.44
CA GLU A 150 23.44 -12.04 5.71
C GLU A 150 21.98 -12.47 5.85
N GLN A 151 21.71 -13.77 5.66
CA GLN A 151 20.43 -14.41 6.00
C GLN A 151 20.50 -14.91 7.45
N ILE A 152 19.66 -14.39 8.36
CA ILE A 152 19.48 -14.97 9.70
C ILE A 152 18.00 -15.24 9.98
N ASP A 153 17.73 -16.46 10.43
CA ASP A 153 16.42 -17.03 10.79
C ASP A 153 15.68 -16.28 11.91
N GLY A 154 14.36 -16.14 11.73
CA GLY A 154 13.40 -15.65 12.73
C GLY A 154 12.59 -14.42 12.27
N PHE A 155 11.36 -14.27 12.78
CA PHE A 155 10.51 -13.11 12.49
C PHE A 155 11.16 -11.82 12.98
N GLN A 156 11.48 -10.93 12.04
CA GLN A 156 11.99 -9.59 12.33
C GLN A 156 10.98 -8.59 11.78
N GLY A 157 10.11 -8.04 12.64
CA GLY A 157 9.12 -7.05 12.24
C GLY A 157 8.14 -6.71 13.36
N THR A 158 7.34 -5.67 13.17
CA THR A 158 6.24 -5.31 14.07
C THR A 158 4.91 -5.84 13.53
N LEU A 159 4.19 -6.65 14.31
CA LEU A 159 2.86 -7.14 13.93
C LEU A 159 1.95 -5.96 13.56
N GLY A 160 1.25 -6.09 12.43
CA GLY A 160 0.44 -5.01 11.85
C GLY A 160 1.11 -4.19 10.76
N PHE A 161 2.44 -4.23 10.68
CA PHE A 161 3.22 -3.49 9.68
C PHE A 161 4.18 -4.40 8.87
N ALA A 162 4.41 -5.63 9.32
CA ALA A 162 5.29 -6.59 8.66
C ALA A 162 4.82 -6.96 7.23
N ALA A 163 5.78 -7.10 6.33
CA ALA A 163 5.54 -7.57 4.98
C ALA A 163 5.18 -9.07 4.95
N PRO A 164 4.40 -9.54 3.97
CA PRO A 164 4.02 -10.95 3.83
C PRO A 164 5.20 -11.93 3.86
N GLU A 165 6.32 -11.59 3.22
CA GLU A 165 7.53 -12.41 3.26
C GLU A 165 8.14 -12.52 4.67
N GLN A 166 8.13 -11.44 5.46
CA GLN A 166 8.62 -11.47 6.84
C GLN A 166 7.75 -12.36 7.72
N LEU A 167 6.43 -12.32 7.52
CA LEU A 167 5.47 -13.19 8.21
C LEU A 167 5.68 -14.68 7.89
N ARG A 168 6.25 -15.00 6.73
CA ARG A 168 6.67 -16.37 6.37
C ARG A 168 8.05 -16.74 6.92
N GLY A 169 8.72 -15.83 7.63
CA GLY A 169 10.08 -16.01 8.13
C GLY A 169 11.16 -15.80 7.05
N GLU A 170 10.81 -15.27 5.88
CA GLU A 170 11.78 -14.94 4.85
C GLU A 170 12.60 -13.70 5.25
N ALA A 171 13.85 -13.64 4.78
CA ALA A 171 14.73 -12.51 5.05
C ALA A 171 14.21 -11.20 4.44
N ALA A 172 14.37 -10.09 5.17
CA ALA A 172 14.03 -8.77 4.66
C ALA A 172 14.89 -8.42 3.43
N SER A 173 14.26 -7.79 2.45
CA SER A 173 14.92 -7.31 1.23
C SER A 173 14.48 -5.89 0.88
N ARG A 174 15.00 -5.32 -0.20
CA ARG A 174 14.51 -4.03 -0.71
C ARG A 174 13.00 -4.03 -0.97
N HIS A 175 12.40 -5.16 -1.35
CA HIS A 175 10.95 -5.26 -1.54
C HIS A 175 10.18 -5.11 -0.22
N THR A 176 10.79 -5.52 0.89
CA THR A 176 10.24 -5.37 2.25
C THR A 176 10.17 -3.90 2.62
N ASP A 177 11.21 -3.12 2.31
CA ASP A 177 11.20 -1.67 2.51
C ASP A 177 10.16 -0.97 1.63
N ILE A 178 9.97 -1.41 0.38
CA ILE A 178 8.90 -0.90 -0.48
C ILE A 178 7.51 -1.16 0.12
N TYR A 179 7.28 -2.34 0.70
CA TYR A 179 6.04 -2.64 1.39
C TYR A 179 5.85 -1.74 2.63
N GLY A 180 6.89 -1.59 3.45
CA GLY A 180 6.88 -0.71 4.61
C GLY A 180 6.62 0.76 4.25
N LEU A 181 7.16 1.26 3.13
CA LEU A 181 6.82 2.58 2.58
C LEU A 181 5.33 2.67 2.23
N GLY A 182 4.77 1.63 1.60
CA GLY A 182 3.34 1.53 1.29
C GLY A 182 2.47 1.56 2.55
N VAL A 183 2.88 0.84 3.60
CA VAL A 183 2.22 0.83 4.91
C VAL A 183 2.25 2.21 5.54
N ILE A 184 3.42 2.86 5.54
CA ILE A 184 3.60 4.22 6.06
C ILE A 184 2.68 5.21 5.34
N LEU A 185 2.68 5.20 4.00
CA LEU A 185 1.82 6.06 3.20
C LEU A 185 0.33 5.77 3.46
N TYR A 186 -0.07 4.51 3.56
CA TYR A 186 -1.44 4.11 3.88
C TYR A 186 -1.90 4.67 5.24
N VAL A 187 -1.07 4.51 6.28
CA VAL A 187 -1.38 5.01 7.63
C VAL A 187 -1.41 6.53 7.64
N ALA A 188 -0.48 7.19 6.98
CA ALA A 188 -0.46 8.66 6.92
C ALA A 188 -1.72 9.20 6.22
N LEU A 189 -2.20 8.54 5.17
CA LEU A 189 -3.40 8.95 4.44
C LEU A 189 -4.71 8.69 5.20
N THR A 190 -4.81 7.57 5.92
CA THR A 190 -6.08 7.07 6.47
C THR A 190 -6.16 7.12 7.99
N GLY A 191 -5.04 7.34 8.68
CA GLY A 191 -4.92 7.26 10.14
C GLY A 191 -4.98 5.84 10.71
N GLN A 192 -5.07 4.81 9.87
CA GLN A 192 -5.24 3.42 10.29
C GLN A 192 -4.33 2.48 9.48
N PRO A 193 -3.92 1.32 10.01
CA PRO A 193 -3.13 0.36 9.24
C PRO A 193 -3.94 -0.29 8.10
N PRO A 194 -3.26 -0.86 7.09
CA PRO A 194 -3.91 -1.45 5.91
C PRO A 194 -4.92 -2.53 6.25
N PHE A 195 -4.60 -3.40 7.23
CA PHE A 195 -5.54 -4.39 7.74
C PHE A 195 -6.05 -3.94 9.10
N VAL A 196 -7.27 -4.35 9.46
CA VAL A 196 -7.80 -4.18 10.82
C VAL A 196 -8.35 -5.54 11.18
N VAL A 197 -7.82 -6.12 12.24
CA VAL A 197 -8.11 -7.52 12.62
C VAL A 197 -8.64 -7.56 14.05
N PRO A 198 -9.49 -8.55 14.37
CA PRO A 198 -10.14 -8.65 15.68
C PRO A 198 -9.17 -9.01 16.81
N ASP A 199 -8.08 -9.72 16.51
CA ASP A 199 -7.09 -10.17 17.49
C ASP A 199 -5.65 -10.11 16.95
N ALA A 200 -4.67 -10.15 17.86
CA ALA A 200 -3.26 -9.99 17.51
C ALA A 200 -2.70 -11.14 16.66
N ALA A 201 -3.24 -12.36 16.78
CA ALA A 201 -2.75 -13.51 16.01
C ALA A 201 -3.16 -13.40 14.54
N ALA A 202 -4.33 -12.84 14.25
CA ALA A 202 -4.80 -12.59 12.89
C ALA A 202 -3.86 -11.69 12.07
N TRP A 203 -3.05 -10.83 12.70
CA TRP A 203 -2.02 -10.05 12.01
C TRP A 203 -0.92 -10.89 11.35
N THR A 204 -0.74 -12.13 11.77
CA THR A 204 0.26 -13.04 11.19
C THR A 204 -0.20 -13.68 9.89
N TYR A 205 -1.52 -13.75 9.67
CA TYR A 205 -2.10 -14.50 8.55
C TYR A 205 -2.94 -13.64 7.59
N VAL A 206 -3.67 -12.62 8.07
CA VAL A 206 -4.54 -11.79 7.21
C VAL A 206 -3.77 -11.15 6.03
N PRO A 207 -2.55 -10.57 6.22
CA PRO A 207 -1.78 -10.06 5.09
C PRO A 207 -1.37 -11.13 4.05
N LEU A 208 -1.33 -12.40 4.46
CA LEU A 208 -0.97 -13.52 3.60
C LEU A 208 -2.11 -13.98 2.69
N VAL A 209 -3.36 -13.66 3.03
CA VAL A 209 -4.54 -14.18 2.31
C VAL A 209 -5.56 -13.13 1.90
N THR A 210 -5.44 -11.90 2.41
CA THR A 210 -6.36 -10.80 2.10
C THR A 210 -5.59 -9.66 1.44
N LEU A 211 -6.29 -8.86 0.61
CA LEU A 211 -5.76 -7.60 0.09
C LEU A 211 -6.19 -6.43 0.96
N PRO A 212 -5.33 -5.42 1.18
CA PRO A 212 -5.74 -4.22 1.90
C PRO A 212 -6.87 -3.50 1.14
N PRO A 213 -7.81 -2.85 1.85
CA PRO A 213 -8.76 -1.93 1.23
C PRO A 213 -8.02 -0.74 0.63
N PRO A 214 -8.63 -0.03 -0.33
CA PRO A 214 -8.03 1.17 -0.89
C PRO A 214 -8.09 2.31 0.14
N PRO A 215 -7.06 3.18 0.22
CA PRO A 215 -7.12 4.36 1.07
C PRO A 215 -8.40 5.20 0.87
N SER A 216 -8.88 5.34 -0.37
CA SER A 216 -10.10 6.09 -0.70
C SER A 216 -11.38 5.54 -0.05
N SER A 217 -11.42 4.26 0.35
CA SER A 217 -12.57 3.73 1.09
C SER A 217 -12.66 4.27 2.52
N ARG A 218 -11.57 4.88 3.03
CA ARG A 218 -11.51 5.49 4.37
C ARG A 218 -11.45 7.01 4.29
N ARG A 219 -10.86 7.56 3.22
CA ARG A 219 -10.77 9.01 2.96
C ARG A 219 -11.09 9.30 1.49
N GLY A 220 -12.35 9.63 1.20
CA GLY A 220 -12.88 9.76 -0.17
C GLY A 220 -12.24 10.85 -1.06
N GLU A 221 -11.48 11.77 -0.47
CA GLU A 221 -10.68 12.78 -1.20
C GLU A 221 -9.47 12.19 -1.93
N ILE A 222 -9.08 10.95 -1.61
CA ILE A 222 -7.90 10.31 -2.19
C ILE A 222 -8.17 9.97 -3.66
N PRO A 223 -7.36 10.48 -4.62
CA PRO A 223 -7.51 10.14 -6.03
C PRO A 223 -7.19 8.67 -6.30
N ALA A 224 -7.85 8.10 -7.33
CA ALA A 224 -7.60 6.73 -7.75
C ALA A 224 -6.12 6.48 -8.09
N ALA A 225 -5.41 7.46 -8.66
CA ALA A 225 -3.97 7.34 -8.95
C ALA A 225 -3.13 7.07 -7.68
N LEU A 226 -3.54 7.64 -6.53
CA LEU A 226 -2.87 7.42 -5.26
C LEU A 226 -3.25 6.06 -4.65
N ASP A 227 -4.52 5.63 -4.74
CA ASP A 227 -4.90 4.24 -4.43
C ASP A 227 -4.08 3.25 -5.28
N HIS A 228 -3.88 3.60 -6.56
CA HIS A 228 -3.11 2.84 -7.52
C HIS A 228 -1.70 2.58 -7.02
N LEU A 229 -1.00 3.65 -6.65
CA LEU A 229 0.33 3.59 -6.13
C LEU A 229 0.39 2.84 -4.79
N VAL A 230 -0.46 3.19 -3.82
CA VAL A 230 -0.42 2.60 -2.47
C VAL A 230 -0.58 1.08 -2.51
N LEU A 231 -1.60 0.54 -3.22
CA LEU A 231 -1.77 -0.92 -3.23
C LEU A 231 -0.70 -1.63 -4.08
N SER A 232 -0.04 -0.94 -5.03
CA SER A 232 1.11 -1.52 -5.74
C SER A 232 2.31 -1.73 -4.81
N LEU A 233 2.54 -0.81 -3.85
CA LEU A 233 3.56 -0.97 -2.82
C LEU A 233 3.19 -2.09 -1.84
N LEU A 234 1.90 -2.24 -1.52
CA LEU A 234 1.37 -3.26 -0.61
C LEU A 234 1.09 -4.62 -1.28
N THR A 235 1.55 -4.84 -2.52
CA THR A 235 1.32 -6.10 -3.24
C THR A 235 1.92 -7.28 -2.48
N ARG A 236 1.20 -8.41 -2.39
CA ARG A 236 1.62 -9.53 -1.54
C ARG A 236 2.90 -10.18 -2.05
N ASN A 237 2.98 -10.40 -3.36
CA ASN A 237 4.18 -10.92 -3.99
C ASN A 237 5.26 -9.83 -4.07
N PRO A 238 6.41 -9.97 -3.39
CA PRO A 238 7.44 -8.93 -3.36
C PRO A 238 7.94 -8.58 -4.76
N ARG A 239 8.06 -9.55 -5.67
CA ARG A 239 8.59 -9.34 -7.03
C ARG A 239 7.67 -8.50 -7.93
N ARG A 240 6.40 -8.32 -7.54
CA ARG A 240 5.43 -7.48 -8.27
C ARG A 240 5.41 -6.03 -7.79
N ARG A 241 6.07 -5.72 -6.66
CA ARG A 241 6.17 -4.35 -6.15
C ARG A 241 7.10 -3.53 -7.04
N PRO A 242 6.82 -2.23 -7.25
CA PRO A 242 7.74 -1.35 -7.96
C PRO A 242 9.03 -1.19 -7.14
N THR A 243 10.19 -1.43 -7.76
CA THR A 243 11.51 -1.34 -7.07
C THR A 243 12.29 -0.09 -7.43
N ASP A 244 11.87 0.64 -8.47
CA ASP A 244 12.48 1.89 -8.91
C ASP A 244 11.93 3.05 -8.06
N LEU A 245 12.68 3.41 -7.02
CA LEU A 245 12.33 4.48 -6.09
C LEU A 245 12.18 5.84 -6.76
N LYS A 246 12.94 6.12 -7.84
CA LYS A 246 12.78 7.36 -8.61
C LYS A 246 11.46 7.40 -9.38
N LYS A 247 10.99 6.26 -9.89
CA LYS A 247 9.65 6.17 -10.49
C LYS A 247 8.55 6.36 -9.45
N ILE A 248 8.70 5.79 -8.26
CA ILE A 248 7.77 5.99 -7.15
C ILE A 248 7.73 7.47 -6.75
N GLU A 249 8.90 8.10 -6.58
CA GLU A 249 9.03 9.52 -6.27
C GLU A 249 8.32 10.40 -7.31
N ARG A 250 8.59 10.19 -8.60
CA ARG A 250 7.92 10.92 -9.69
C ARG A 250 6.42 10.69 -9.69
N ALA A 251 5.97 9.45 -9.45
CA ALA A 251 4.56 9.14 -9.35
C ALA A 251 3.89 9.88 -8.20
N LEU A 252 4.54 9.98 -7.03
CA LEU A 252 4.05 10.76 -5.89
C LEU A 252 3.95 12.26 -6.24
N GLN A 253 4.96 12.81 -6.91
CA GLN A 253 5.02 14.21 -7.32
C GLN A 253 4.02 14.55 -8.43
N SER A 254 3.70 13.60 -9.31
CA SER A 254 2.75 13.80 -10.41
C SER A 254 1.29 13.49 -10.04
N ILE A 255 1.01 13.10 -8.79
CA ILE A 255 -0.38 12.91 -8.35
C ILE A 255 -1.06 14.27 -8.31
N GLU A 256 -1.88 14.50 -9.31
CA GLU A 256 -2.82 15.60 -9.28
C GLU A 256 -3.92 15.30 -8.26
N LEU A 257 -4.06 16.19 -7.28
CA LEU A 257 -5.12 16.12 -6.25
C LEU A 257 -6.46 16.66 -6.78
N THR A 258 -6.56 16.89 -8.09
CA THR A 258 -7.79 17.32 -8.76
C THR A 258 -8.82 16.19 -8.80
N PRO A 259 -10.12 16.52 -8.64
CA PRO A 259 -11.19 15.57 -8.87
C PRO A 259 -11.09 14.97 -10.28
N ILE A 260 -11.15 13.65 -10.36
CA ILE A 260 -10.85 12.84 -11.54
C ILE A 260 -11.46 13.40 -12.83
N THR A 261 -10.58 13.74 -13.78
CA THR A 261 -10.82 14.34 -15.11
C THR A 261 -10.88 13.28 -16.22
N HIS A 262 -11.44 12.10 -15.93
CA HIS A 262 -11.52 11.02 -16.93
C HIS A 262 -12.83 11.10 -17.75
N PRO A 263 -12.86 10.71 -19.04
CA PRO A 263 -14.05 10.64 -19.90
C PRO A 263 -15.22 9.77 -19.39
N LEU A 264 -15.10 9.16 -18.21
CA LEU A 264 -16.22 8.61 -17.45
C LEU A 264 -16.06 9.15 -16.02
N LEU A 265 -16.66 10.30 -15.76
CA LEU A 265 -16.74 10.89 -14.42
C LEU A 265 -17.58 9.99 -13.49
N GLY A 266 -17.23 9.90 -12.21
CA GLY A 266 -18.16 9.39 -11.17
C GLY A 266 -18.19 7.89 -10.88
N MET A 267 -17.40 7.05 -11.54
CA MET A 267 -17.36 5.58 -11.31
C MET A 267 -16.17 5.12 -10.42
N HIS A 268 -15.76 5.94 -9.45
CA HIS A 268 -14.53 5.72 -8.69
C HIS A 268 -14.57 4.43 -7.87
N ARG A 269 -15.72 4.17 -7.24
CA ARG A 269 -15.94 2.94 -6.47
C ARG A 269 -15.88 1.71 -7.37
N GLU A 270 -16.54 1.75 -8.53
CA GLU A 270 -16.62 0.62 -9.47
C GLU A 270 -15.25 0.30 -10.08
N ARG A 271 -14.49 1.33 -10.48
CA ARG A 271 -13.11 1.19 -10.95
C ARG A 271 -12.22 0.56 -9.89
N GLU A 272 -12.31 1.06 -8.66
CA GLU A 272 -11.49 0.55 -7.57
C GLU A 272 -11.80 -0.90 -7.24
N VAL A 273 -13.09 -1.29 -7.26
CA VAL A 273 -13.49 -2.70 -7.12
C VAL A 273 -12.86 -3.58 -8.21
N LEU A 274 -12.97 -3.17 -9.48
CA LEU A 274 -12.39 -3.92 -10.59
C LEU A 274 -10.85 -3.99 -10.51
N ARG A 275 -10.21 -2.88 -10.13
CA ARG A 275 -8.76 -2.81 -9.93
C ARG A 275 -8.32 -3.76 -8.83
N ARG A 276 -8.98 -3.79 -7.67
CA ARG A 276 -8.65 -4.74 -6.59
C ARG A 276 -8.85 -6.18 -7.03
N ALA A 277 -9.88 -6.45 -7.83
CA ALA A 277 -10.08 -7.78 -8.40
C ALA A 277 -8.95 -8.16 -9.37
N VAL A 278 -8.44 -7.21 -10.16
CA VAL A 278 -7.26 -7.40 -11.02
C VAL A 278 -6.01 -7.70 -10.20
N ILE A 279 -5.70 -6.88 -9.18
CA ILE A 279 -4.52 -7.11 -8.32
C ILE A 279 -4.61 -8.46 -7.64
N GLY A 280 -5.77 -8.77 -7.04
CA GLY A 280 -6.00 -10.03 -6.35
C GLY A 280 -5.81 -11.24 -7.24
N ALA A 281 -6.41 -11.22 -8.43
CA ALA A 281 -6.23 -12.31 -9.38
C ALA A 281 -4.77 -12.47 -9.82
N ALA A 282 -4.06 -11.35 -9.99
CA ALA A 282 -2.64 -11.39 -10.34
C ALA A 282 -1.76 -11.87 -9.17
N ASP A 283 -2.24 -11.75 -7.93
CA ASP A 283 -1.67 -12.38 -6.74
C ASP A 283 -2.14 -13.83 -6.53
N GLY A 284 -2.86 -14.41 -7.50
CA GLY A 284 -3.31 -15.80 -7.50
C GLY A 284 -4.66 -16.05 -6.82
N GLU A 285 -5.42 -15.00 -6.48
CA GLU A 285 -6.73 -15.16 -5.84
C GLU A 285 -7.84 -15.48 -6.86
N ALA A 286 -8.83 -16.26 -6.42
CA ALA A 286 -10.08 -16.41 -7.13
C ALA A 286 -10.93 -15.15 -6.96
N ARG A 287 -11.21 -14.44 -8.06
CA ARG A 287 -11.99 -13.20 -8.06
C ARG A 287 -13.14 -13.27 -9.05
N VAL A 288 -14.36 -13.09 -8.55
CA VAL A 288 -15.56 -12.96 -9.40
C VAL A 288 -16.17 -11.57 -9.20
N VAL A 289 -16.35 -10.83 -10.29
CA VAL A 289 -16.98 -9.50 -10.29
C VAL A 289 -18.14 -9.48 -11.27
N ILE A 290 -19.31 -9.03 -10.81
CA ILE A 290 -20.50 -8.85 -11.64
C ILE A 290 -20.65 -7.36 -11.92
N VAL A 291 -20.52 -6.99 -13.19
CA VAL A 291 -20.75 -5.61 -13.65
C VAL A 291 -22.14 -5.56 -14.26
N TYR A 292 -23.08 -4.91 -13.56
CA TYR A 292 -24.48 -4.83 -13.98
C TYR A 292 -24.98 -3.40 -14.19
N GLY A 293 -26.14 -3.24 -14.84
CA GLY A 293 -26.73 -1.94 -15.15
C GLY A 293 -27.34 -1.89 -16.55
N PRO A 294 -28.08 -0.81 -16.89
CA PRO A 294 -28.72 -0.68 -18.20
C PRO A 294 -27.71 -0.55 -19.35
N PRO A 295 -28.11 -0.77 -20.62
CA PRO A 295 -27.29 -0.38 -21.78
C PRO A 295 -26.86 1.08 -21.70
N GLY A 296 -25.63 1.40 -22.11
CA GLY A 296 -25.10 2.77 -22.07
C GLY A 296 -24.49 3.21 -20.72
N SER A 297 -24.63 2.45 -19.63
CA SER A 297 -24.08 2.83 -18.31
C SER A 297 -22.54 2.76 -18.18
N GLY A 298 -21.78 2.66 -19.28
CA GLY A 298 -20.31 2.61 -19.24
C GLY A 298 -19.69 1.28 -18.80
N ARG A 299 -20.49 0.23 -18.58
CA ARG A 299 -20.01 -1.13 -18.18
C ARG A 299 -18.88 -1.65 -19.06
N ARG A 300 -19.01 -1.53 -20.39
CA ARG A 300 -18.00 -2.03 -21.35
C ARG A 300 -16.69 -1.27 -21.21
N SER A 301 -16.74 0.03 -20.94
CA SER A 301 -15.56 0.86 -20.77
C SER A 301 -14.83 0.52 -19.46
N LEU A 302 -15.56 0.32 -18.36
CA LEU A 302 -14.98 -0.18 -17.10
C LEU A 302 -14.29 -1.54 -17.28
N ILE A 303 -14.92 -2.46 -18.00
CA ILE A 303 -14.33 -3.77 -18.28
C ILE A 303 -13.08 -3.64 -19.16
N ALA A 304 -13.09 -2.75 -20.17
CA ALA A 304 -11.92 -2.50 -21.01
C ALA A 304 -10.74 -1.94 -20.21
N GLU A 305 -11.01 -1.02 -19.29
CA GLU A 305 -10.02 -0.47 -18.36
C GLU A 305 -9.45 -1.57 -17.45
N ALA A 306 -10.30 -2.42 -16.89
CA ALA A 306 -9.89 -3.57 -16.10
C ALA A 306 -9.02 -4.56 -16.91
N ILE A 307 -9.35 -4.80 -18.18
CA ILE A 307 -8.54 -5.65 -19.07
C ILE A 307 -7.16 -5.02 -19.30
N ALA A 308 -7.09 -3.71 -19.57
CA ALA A 308 -5.83 -3.01 -19.76
C ALA A 308 -4.97 -3.03 -18.49
N ALA A 309 -5.58 -2.85 -17.32
CA ALA A 309 -4.91 -3.01 -16.03
C ALA A 309 -4.43 -4.45 -15.84
N GLY A 310 -5.28 -5.45 -16.09
CA GLY A 310 -4.93 -6.87 -15.98
C GLY A 310 -3.72 -7.26 -16.82
N ARG A 311 -3.65 -6.76 -18.06
CA ARG A 311 -2.47 -6.98 -18.93
C ARG A 311 -1.19 -6.40 -18.36
N ARG A 312 -1.24 -5.19 -17.78
CA ARG A 312 -0.08 -4.58 -17.09
C ARG A 312 0.36 -5.39 -15.88
N GLU A 313 -0.59 -5.97 -15.17
CA GLU A 313 -0.36 -6.85 -14.02
C GLU A 313 0.02 -8.30 -14.41
N GLY A 314 0.15 -8.60 -15.70
CA GLY A 314 0.58 -9.92 -16.20
C GLY A 314 -0.53 -10.95 -16.37
N LEU A 315 -1.81 -10.58 -16.20
CA LEU A 315 -2.96 -11.46 -16.44
C LEU A 315 -3.11 -11.79 -17.92
N SER A 316 -3.47 -13.05 -18.21
CA SER A 316 -3.78 -13.49 -19.57
C SER A 316 -5.26 -13.30 -19.87
N TYR A 317 -5.59 -12.30 -20.69
CA TYR A 317 -6.97 -12.06 -21.09
C TYR A 317 -7.43 -13.07 -22.15
N ASN A 318 -8.41 -13.90 -21.81
CA ASN A 318 -9.01 -14.86 -22.73
C ASN A 318 -10.42 -14.42 -23.14
N LYS A 319 -10.53 -13.97 -24.39
CA LYS A 319 -11.82 -13.61 -24.98
C LYS A 319 -12.49 -14.88 -25.49
N ARG A 320 -13.56 -15.30 -24.80
CA ARG A 320 -14.47 -16.41 -25.17
C ARG A 320 -13.88 -17.82 -25.03
N ARG A 321 -14.33 -18.52 -23.98
CA ARG A 321 -14.45 -19.98 -23.94
C ARG A 321 -15.82 -20.35 -23.38
N ASP A 322 -16.33 -21.53 -23.75
CA ASP A 322 -17.53 -22.11 -23.11
C ASP A 322 -17.25 -22.26 -21.62
N PRO A 323 -18.07 -21.67 -20.71
CA PRO A 323 -17.90 -21.79 -19.26
C PRO A 323 -17.59 -23.21 -18.77
N LYS A 324 -18.17 -24.24 -19.41
CA LYS A 324 -17.94 -25.65 -19.04
C LYS A 324 -16.53 -26.15 -19.35
N GLN A 325 -15.88 -25.60 -20.36
CA GLN A 325 -14.52 -25.98 -20.78
C GLN A 325 -13.43 -25.14 -20.10
N VAL A 326 -13.80 -24.04 -19.43
CA VAL A 326 -12.82 -23.12 -18.84
C VAL A 326 -12.19 -23.68 -17.57
N ALA A 327 -12.99 -24.28 -16.67
CA ALA A 327 -12.50 -24.72 -15.36
C ALA A 327 -11.32 -25.70 -15.45
N GLY A 328 -11.38 -26.66 -16.38
CA GLY A 328 -10.27 -27.61 -16.61
C GLY A 328 -9.02 -26.95 -17.19
N ALA A 329 -9.19 -25.87 -17.97
CA ALA A 329 -8.07 -25.10 -18.52
C ALA A 329 -7.43 -24.17 -17.49
N LEU A 330 -8.20 -23.61 -16.55
CA LEU A 330 -7.70 -22.75 -15.45
C LEU A 330 -6.62 -23.46 -14.62
N ARG A 331 -6.74 -24.78 -14.46
CA ARG A 331 -5.80 -25.61 -13.70
C ARG A 331 -4.44 -25.80 -14.38
N LYS A 332 -4.32 -25.45 -15.66
CA LYS A 332 -3.15 -25.75 -16.52
C LYS A 332 -2.40 -24.50 -16.98
N THR A 333 -2.73 -23.31 -16.47
CA THR A 333 -2.13 -22.06 -16.94
C THR A 333 -1.07 -21.53 -15.98
N ASP A 334 0.10 -21.17 -16.49
CA ASP A 334 1.15 -20.51 -15.68
C ASP A 334 0.82 -19.04 -15.33
N LYS A 335 -0.03 -18.38 -16.13
CA LYS A 335 -0.46 -16.99 -15.90
C LYS A 335 -1.91 -16.95 -15.47
N ALA A 336 -2.20 -16.26 -14.35
CA ALA A 336 -3.55 -16.07 -13.87
C ALA A 336 -4.46 -15.50 -14.99
N PRO A 337 -5.49 -16.25 -15.43
CA PRO A 337 -6.34 -15.85 -16.54
C PRO A 337 -7.39 -14.83 -16.10
N MET A 338 -7.75 -13.96 -17.03
CA MET A 338 -8.84 -13.01 -16.91
C MET A 338 -9.92 -13.33 -17.96
N LEU A 339 -11.13 -13.59 -17.49
CA LEU A 339 -12.28 -14.01 -18.29
C LEU A 339 -13.37 -12.95 -18.23
N VAL A 340 -13.94 -12.62 -19.39
CA VAL A 340 -15.12 -11.76 -19.48
C VAL A 340 -16.24 -12.53 -20.16
N VAL A 341 -17.33 -12.76 -19.43
CA VAL A 341 -18.48 -13.56 -19.90
C VAL A 341 -19.78 -12.77 -19.81
N ASN A 342 -20.73 -13.07 -20.70
CA ASN A 342 -22.09 -12.54 -20.61
C ASN A 342 -22.88 -13.38 -19.60
N GLY A 343 -23.51 -12.74 -18.62
CA GLY A 343 -24.29 -13.40 -17.56
C GLY A 343 -25.50 -14.20 -18.04
N ARG A 344 -25.97 -13.99 -19.27
CA ARG A 344 -27.05 -14.79 -19.89
C ARG A 344 -26.59 -16.16 -20.39
N ARG A 345 -25.28 -16.43 -20.47
CA ARG A 345 -24.77 -17.73 -20.94
C ARG A 345 -25.05 -18.83 -19.91
N SER A 346 -25.47 -19.99 -20.40
CA SER A 346 -25.63 -21.19 -19.57
C SER A 346 -24.28 -21.59 -18.93
N GLY A 347 -24.32 -22.07 -17.69
CA GLY A 347 -23.13 -22.51 -16.96
C GLY A 347 -22.29 -21.43 -16.27
N VAL A 348 -22.55 -20.13 -16.49
CA VAL A 348 -21.76 -19.05 -15.85
C VAL A 348 -21.84 -19.08 -14.33
N ARG A 349 -23.03 -19.38 -13.76
CA ARG A 349 -23.22 -19.50 -12.30
C ARG A 349 -22.41 -20.66 -11.73
N SER A 350 -22.45 -21.80 -12.40
CA SER A 350 -21.68 -23.00 -12.00
C SER A 350 -20.18 -22.72 -12.07
N LEU A 351 -19.70 -22.05 -13.13
CA LEU A 351 -18.30 -21.65 -13.25
C LEU A 351 -17.87 -20.72 -12.12
N ALA A 352 -18.66 -19.70 -11.80
CA ALA A 352 -18.37 -18.78 -10.70
C ALA A 352 -18.27 -19.52 -9.37
N HIS A 353 -19.21 -20.43 -9.10
CA HIS A 353 -19.20 -21.26 -7.89
C HIS A 353 -17.97 -22.17 -7.83
N THR A 354 -17.59 -22.82 -8.93
CA THR A 354 -16.38 -23.66 -9.00
C THR A 354 -15.12 -22.85 -8.74
N ILE A 355 -14.96 -21.69 -9.37
CA ILE A 355 -13.80 -20.81 -9.18
C ILE A 355 -13.63 -20.43 -7.71
N MET A 356 -14.71 -20.02 -7.05
CA MET A 356 -14.67 -19.61 -5.65
C MET A 356 -14.45 -20.80 -4.71
N LYS A 357 -15.20 -21.90 -4.89
CA LYS A 357 -15.12 -23.09 -4.03
C LYS A 357 -13.74 -23.74 -4.09
N GLU A 358 -13.17 -23.87 -5.28
CA GLU A 358 -11.87 -24.52 -5.49
C GLU A 358 -10.69 -23.53 -5.43
N HIS A 359 -10.94 -22.24 -5.17
CA HIS A 359 -9.92 -21.19 -5.12
C HIS A 359 -9.05 -21.15 -6.39
N LEU A 360 -9.67 -21.32 -7.56
CA LEU A 360 -8.95 -21.31 -8.83
C LEU A 360 -8.42 -19.91 -9.13
N PRO A 361 -7.10 -19.71 -9.31
CA PRO A 361 -6.51 -18.40 -9.57
C PRO A 361 -7.06 -17.84 -10.87
N CYS A 362 -7.92 -16.82 -10.82
CA CYS A 362 -8.65 -16.31 -11.98
C CYS A 362 -9.39 -15.00 -11.65
N LEU A 363 -9.48 -14.08 -12.61
CA LEU A 363 -10.46 -13.00 -12.58
C LEU A 363 -11.62 -13.30 -13.55
N LEU A 364 -12.79 -13.64 -13.03
CA LEU A 364 -14.03 -13.75 -13.80
C LEU A 364 -14.87 -12.47 -13.69
N ILE A 365 -15.02 -11.75 -14.80
CA ILE A 365 -15.94 -10.62 -14.92
C ILE A 365 -17.20 -11.07 -15.65
N ILE A 366 -18.35 -10.92 -14.99
CA ILE A 366 -19.67 -11.23 -15.54
C ILE A 366 -20.36 -9.92 -15.92
N LEU A 367 -20.58 -9.71 -17.21
CA LEU A 367 -21.39 -8.59 -17.71
C LEU A 367 -22.86 -9.00 -17.71
N SER A 368 -23.70 -8.30 -16.95
CA SER A 368 -25.14 -8.55 -16.83
C SER A 368 -25.95 -7.26 -16.96
N ASP A 369 -27.22 -7.34 -17.31
CA ASP A 369 -28.12 -6.16 -17.30
C ASP A 369 -28.80 -5.96 -15.95
N ARG A 370 -28.91 -7.03 -15.15
CA ARG A 370 -29.51 -7.05 -13.82
C ARG A 370 -28.53 -7.66 -12.80
N PRO A 371 -28.66 -7.35 -11.50
CA PRO A 371 -27.95 -8.10 -10.47
C PRO A 371 -28.26 -9.60 -10.58
N ILE A 372 -27.37 -10.44 -10.09
CA ILE A 372 -27.56 -11.91 -10.08
C ILE A 372 -27.67 -12.34 -8.61
N PRO A 373 -28.88 -12.38 -8.03
CA PRO A 373 -29.05 -12.61 -6.59
C PRO A 373 -28.51 -13.95 -6.10
N SER A 374 -28.49 -14.96 -6.97
CA SER A 374 -27.95 -16.29 -6.64
C SER A 374 -26.42 -16.31 -6.45
N LEU A 375 -25.72 -15.22 -6.75
CA LEU A 375 -24.30 -15.00 -6.48
C LEU A 375 -24.21 -13.81 -5.51
N THR A 376 -24.47 -14.06 -4.22
CA THR A 376 -24.45 -13.05 -3.15
C THR A 376 -23.04 -12.51 -2.87
N GLU A 377 -22.93 -11.48 -2.03
CA GLU A 377 -21.67 -10.75 -1.74
C GLU A 377 -20.49 -11.67 -1.34
N ASP A 378 -20.78 -12.81 -0.70
CA ASP A 378 -19.76 -13.79 -0.30
C ASP A 378 -19.13 -14.56 -1.48
N GLN A 379 -19.77 -14.55 -2.66
CA GLN A 379 -19.33 -15.31 -3.84
C GLN A 379 -18.91 -14.41 -5.01
N ALA A 380 -19.45 -13.20 -5.13
CA ALA A 380 -19.07 -12.27 -6.19
C ALA A 380 -19.31 -10.81 -5.80
N LEU A 381 -18.34 -9.95 -6.15
CA LEU A 381 -18.48 -8.50 -5.97
C LEU A 381 -19.42 -7.95 -7.04
N GLN A 382 -20.59 -7.42 -6.66
CA GLN A 382 -21.54 -6.82 -7.60
C GLN A 382 -21.36 -5.30 -7.66
N ILE A 383 -21.13 -4.76 -8.85
CA ILE A 383 -20.98 -3.33 -9.07
C ILE A 383 -21.91 -2.83 -10.17
N SER A 384 -22.52 -1.68 -9.94
CA SER A 384 -23.35 -0.98 -10.91
C SER A 384 -22.81 0.43 -11.09
N PRO A 385 -22.37 0.80 -12.31
CA PRO A 385 -21.96 2.17 -12.58
C PRO A 385 -23.13 3.13 -12.33
N PRO A 386 -22.97 4.19 -11.51
CA PRO A 386 -24.03 5.15 -11.27
C PRO A 386 -24.36 5.93 -12.56
N PRO A 387 -25.64 6.32 -12.78
CA PRO A 387 -25.96 7.28 -13.82
C PRO A 387 -25.24 8.61 -13.55
N LEU A 388 -24.65 9.20 -14.60
CA LEU A 388 -23.98 10.50 -14.50
C LEU A 388 -24.99 11.56 -14.04
N ASN A 389 -24.64 12.38 -13.06
CA ASN A 389 -25.47 13.52 -12.68
C ASN A 389 -25.32 14.69 -13.68
N LEU A 390 -26.28 15.62 -13.73
CA LEU A 390 -26.30 16.74 -14.68
C LEU A 390 -25.00 17.57 -14.70
N ARG A 391 -24.35 17.75 -13.54
CA ARG A 391 -23.05 18.44 -13.44
C ARG A 391 -21.90 17.64 -14.05
N GLN A 392 -21.94 16.32 -13.98
CA GLN A 392 -20.96 15.43 -14.63
C GLN A 392 -21.20 15.36 -16.14
N VAL A 393 -22.46 15.35 -16.58
CA VAL A 393 -22.85 15.42 -18.00
C VAL A 393 -22.39 16.75 -18.62
N GLY A 394 -22.62 17.89 -17.98
CA GLY A 394 -22.15 19.20 -18.46
C GLY A 394 -20.62 19.33 -18.50
N ARG A 395 -19.88 18.54 -17.72
CA ARG A 395 -18.41 18.45 -17.82
C ARG A 395 -17.97 17.61 -19.00
N LEU A 396 -18.65 16.48 -19.26
CA LEU A 396 -18.40 15.64 -20.44
C LEU A 396 -18.65 16.40 -21.74
N ALA A 397 -19.79 17.11 -21.80
CA ALA A 397 -20.20 17.92 -22.94
C ALA A 397 -19.13 18.95 -23.31
N ARG A 398 -18.62 19.71 -22.33
CA ARG A 398 -17.53 20.68 -22.53
C ARG A 398 -16.23 20.03 -23.00
N HIS A 399 -15.87 18.87 -22.45
CA HIS A 399 -14.64 18.17 -22.83
C HIS A 399 -14.71 17.58 -24.25
N MET A 400 -15.91 17.30 -24.75
CA MET A 400 -16.19 16.87 -26.11
C MET A 400 -16.48 18.02 -27.09
N GLY A 401 -16.37 19.28 -26.66
CA GLY A 401 -16.55 20.46 -27.49
C GLY A 401 -17.99 20.96 -27.67
N ALA A 402 -18.94 20.52 -26.83
CA ALA A 402 -20.31 21.06 -26.82
C ALA A 402 -20.40 22.35 -25.99
N ALA A 403 -21.13 23.35 -26.51
CA ALA A 403 -21.28 24.67 -25.89
C ALA A 403 -22.07 24.62 -24.55
N GLU A 404 -21.70 25.49 -23.61
CA GLU A 404 -22.42 25.64 -22.33
C GLU A 404 -23.85 26.11 -22.57
N GLY A 405 -24.84 25.34 -22.07
CA GLY A 405 -26.27 25.64 -22.17
C GLY A 405 -27.10 24.56 -22.85
N ASP A 406 -26.47 23.73 -23.70
CA ASP A 406 -27.19 22.79 -24.58
C ASP A 406 -27.08 21.31 -24.15
N ALA A 407 -26.49 21.06 -22.97
CA ALA A 407 -26.20 19.70 -22.50
C ALA A 407 -27.47 18.87 -22.28
N ASP A 408 -28.58 19.48 -21.83
CA ASP A 408 -29.85 18.79 -21.57
C ASP A 408 -30.61 18.47 -22.88
N SER A 409 -30.57 19.41 -23.83
CA SER A 409 -31.12 19.27 -25.20
C SER A 409 -30.39 18.19 -26.01
N TRP A 410 -29.05 18.23 -26.00
CA TRP A 410 -28.21 17.24 -26.66
C TRP A 410 -28.43 15.82 -26.10
N TRP A 411 -28.66 15.70 -24.79
CA TRP A 411 -28.90 14.40 -24.14
C TRP A 411 -30.30 13.85 -24.41
N ARG A 412 -31.34 14.69 -24.38
CA ARG A 412 -32.70 14.27 -24.78
C ARG A 412 -32.71 13.78 -26.23
N SER A 413 -32.02 14.49 -27.13
CA SER A 413 -31.85 14.06 -28.52
C SER A 413 -31.08 12.74 -28.66
N THR A 414 -30.02 12.54 -27.87
CA THR A 414 -29.18 11.32 -27.94
C THR A 414 -29.86 10.10 -27.33
N LEU A 415 -30.73 10.29 -26.33
CA LEU A 415 -31.47 9.23 -25.64
C LEU A 415 -32.89 9.01 -26.21
N GLY A 416 -33.30 9.79 -27.21
CA GLY A 416 -34.64 9.71 -27.81
C GLY A 416 -35.76 10.07 -26.83
N LEU A 417 -35.49 10.92 -25.85
CA LEU A 417 -36.48 11.38 -24.88
C LEU A 417 -37.23 12.60 -25.44
N PRO A 418 -38.58 12.66 -25.33
CA PRO A 418 -39.35 13.79 -25.82
C PRO A 418 -38.97 15.09 -25.11
N GLY A 419 -39.02 16.20 -25.86
CA GLY A 419 -38.77 17.55 -25.36
C GLY A 419 -39.85 18.02 -24.39
N ALA A 420 -39.48 18.98 -23.53
CA ALA A 420 -40.40 19.64 -22.60
C ALA A 420 -41.44 20.49 -23.33
#